data_AF-A0A2M7FXB4-F1
#
_entry.id   AF-A0A2M7FXB4-F1
#
_cell.length_a   1.000
_cell.length_b   1.000
_cell.length_c   1.000
_cell.angle_alpha   90.00
_cell.angle_beta   90.00
_cell.angle_gamma   90.00
#
_symmetry.space_group_name_H-M   'P 1'
#
loop_
_entity.id
_entity.type
_entity.pdbx_description
1 polymer ?
#
loop_
_entity_poly.entity_id
_entity_poly.type
_entity_poly.pdbx_seq_one_letter_code
_entity_poly.pdbx_strand_id
1 'polypeptide(L)'
;MNFLLLVFLCFLPACENPSLDPGGQERGKGKVVDFSLEPNIRVALYLEVDLKSGKKTELNYGAMDAYFVTLDDNITYMVDWNDIEDFKSLKKGQEVPYRSNGYFARLEKNGKVFRVIRLNEI
;
A
#
# COMPACT_ATOMS: atom_id res chain seq x y z
N MET A 1 40.16 8.62 44.24
CA MET A 1 38.77 8.15 44.47
C MET A 1 37.98 8.57 43.25
N ASN A 2 37.37 7.58 42.60
CA ASN A 2 36.63 7.65 41.33
C ASN A 2 35.62 8.80 41.27
N PHE A 3 35.36 9.34 40.08
CA PHE A 3 33.98 9.44 39.56
C PHE A 3 34.01 9.64 38.04
N LEU A 4 33.97 8.50 37.32
CA LEU A 4 33.76 8.42 35.89
C LEU A 4 32.25 8.63 35.65
N LEU A 5 31.84 9.83 35.23
CA LEU A 5 30.43 10.10 34.92
C LEU A 5 30.14 9.67 33.47
N LEU A 6 29.70 8.41 33.33
CA LEU A 6 29.12 7.88 32.09
C LEU A 6 27.86 8.67 31.71
N VAL A 7 27.93 9.45 30.63
CA VAL A 7 26.74 9.96 29.95
C VAL A 7 26.30 8.89 28.95
N PHE A 8 25.54 7.91 29.44
CA PHE A 8 24.82 6.96 28.58
C PHE A 8 23.49 7.63 28.19
N LEU A 9 23.57 8.54 27.23
CA LEU A 9 22.40 9.14 26.62
C LEU A 9 21.64 8.05 25.86
N CYS A 10 20.45 7.73 26.37
CA CYS A 10 19.51 6.78 25.83
C CYS A 10 19.28 7.01 24.33
N PHE A 11 19.85 6.13 23.49
CA PHE A 11 19.33 5.88 22.14
C PHE A 11 17.98 5.17 22.30
N LEU A 12 16.92 5.93 22.55
CA LEU A 12 15.57 5.46 22.27
C LEU A 12 15.47 5.38 20.74
N PRO A 13 15.22 4.22 20.13
CA PRO A 13 14.83 4.20 18.73
C PRO A 13 13.56 5.03 18.63
N ALA A 14 13.61 6.11 17.86
CA ALA A 14 12.41 6.83 17.47
C ALA A 14 11.47 5.78 16.87
N CYS A 15 10.37 5.50 17.56
CA CYS A 15 9.30 4.67 17.04
C CYS A 15 8.65 5.50 15.94
N GLU A 16 9.23 5.48 14.75
CA GLU A 16 8.64 6.07 13.56
C GLU A 16 7.31 5.37 13.35
N ASN A 17 6.21 6.09 13.58
CA ASN A 17 4.91 5.64 13.11
C ASN A 17 5.05 5.51 11.59
N PRO A 18 4.94 4.31 11.01
CA PRO A 18 5.09 4.16 9.58
C PRO A 18 4.05 5.06 8.91
N SER A 19 4.52 5.96 8.04
CA SER A 19 3.62 6.79 7.24
C SER A 19 2.65 5.88 6.51
N LEU A 20 1.35 6.08 6.75
CA LEU A 20 0.28 5.32 6.10
C LEU A 20 -0.12 5.93 4.76
N ASP A 21 0.65 6.89 4.25
CA ASP A 21 0.45 7.45 2.90
C ASP A 21 1.15 6.55 1.87
N PRO A 22 0.40 5.81 1.04
CA PRO A 22 0.99 4.97 -0.02
C PRO A 22 1.42 5.79 -1.24
N GLY A 23 1.18 7.10 -1.27
CA GLY A 23 1.29 7.91 -2.46
C GLY A 23 0.24 7.55 -3.53
N GLY A 24 0.50 7.96 -4.76
CA GLY A 24 -0.38 7.68 -5.89
C GLY A 24 -1.62 8.57 -5.99
N GLN A 25 -2.24 8.59 -7.17
CA GLN A 25 -3.38 9.45 -7.48
C GLN A 25 -4.70 8.75 -7.16
N GLU A 26 -5.75 9.51 -6.83
CA GLU A 26 -7.09 8.96 -6.60
C GLU A 26 -7.75 8.46 -7.90
N ARG A 27 -7.37 9.02 -9.04
CA ARG A 27 -7.82 8.60 -10.37
C ARG A 27 -6.80 9.02 -11.41
N GLY A 28 -6.74 8.31 -12.52
CA GLY A 28 -5.85 8.69 -13.60
C GLY A 28 -5.85 7.72 -14.76
N LYS A 29 -4.87 7.91 -15.64
CA LYS A 29 -4.48 6.96 -16.68
C LYS A 29 -2.97 6.78 -16.56
N GLY A 30 -2.50 5.55 -16.69
CA GLY A 30 -1.07 5.27 -16.65
C GLY A 30 -0.72 4.08 -17.53
N LYS A 31 0.53 4.04 -17.99
CA LYS A 31 1.05 2.90 -18.76
C LYS A 31 1.56 1.83 -17.81
N VAL A 32 1.15 0.59 -18.03
CA VAL A 32 1.59 -0.56 -17.22
C VAL A 32 3.07 -0.82 -17.45
N VAL A 33 3.89 -0.62 -16.42
CA VAL A 33 5.32 -0.95 -16.43
C VAL A 33 5.55 -2.39 -15.98
N ASP A 34 4.87 -2.80 -14.92
CA ASP A 34 4.98 -4.14 -14.35
C ASP A 34 3.69 -4.55 -13.65
N PHE A 35 3.48 -5.85 -13.47
CA PHE A 35 2.38 -6.38 -12.67
C PHE A 35 2.74 -7.75 -12.11
N SER A 36 2.25 -8.04 -10.90
CA SER A 36 2.60 -9.27 -10.18
C SER A 36 1.45 -9.74 -9.28
N LEU A 37 1.46 -11.04 -8.98
CA LEU A 37 0.56 -11.69 -8.04
C LEU A 37 1.36 -12.23 -6.88
N GLU A 38 0.92 -11.94 -5.66
CA GLU A 38 1.41 -12.59 -4.45
C GLU A 38 0.28 -13.40 -3.80
N PRO A 39 0.33 -14.75 -3.88
CA PRO A 39 -0.73 -15.58 -3.36
C PRO A 39 -0.70 -15.68 -1.82
N ASN A 40 -1.89 -15.81 -1.22
CA ASN A 40 -2.08 -16.14 0.20
C ASN A 40 -1.27 -15.25 1.18
N ILE A 41 -1.26 -13.94 0.95
CA ILE A 41 -0.60 -12.96 1.81
C ILE A 41 -1.60 -12.34 2.79
N ARG A 42 -1.13 -12.02 3.99
CA ARG A 42 -1.94 -11.31 4.98
C ARG A 42 -1.98 -9.81 4.69
N VAL A 43 -3.18 -9.31 4.45
CA VAL A 43 -3.46 -7.91 4.11
C VAL A 43 -4.45 -7.32 5.10
N ALA A 44 -4.15 -6.13 5.62
CA ALA A 44 -5.09 -5.30 6.36
C ALA A 44 -5.60 -4.16 5.48
N LEU A 45 -6.92 -3.95 5.48
CA LEU A 45 -7.58 -2.88 4.72
C LEU A 45 -7.97 -1.71 5.65
N TYR A 46 -7.80 -0.49 5.17
CA TYR A 46 -8.13 0.75 5.87
C TYR A 46 -8.95 1.64 4.96
N LEU A 47 -9.99 2.27 5.48
CA LEU A 47 -10.66 3.35 4.78
C LEU A 47 -9.79 4.62 4.82
N GLU A 48 -9.69 5.30 3.68
CA GLU A 48 -8.94 6.56 3.58
C GLU A 48 -9.44 7.63 4.58
N VAL A 49 -10.74 7.63 4.88
CA VAL A 49 -11.35 8.53 5.87
C VAL A 49 -10.91 8.25 7.31
N ASP A 50 -10.61 6.99 7.64
CA ASP A 50 -10.15 6.61 8.99
C ASP A 50 -8.69 7.04 9.20
N LEU A 51 -7.86 7.00 8.14
CA LEU A 51 -6.51 7.55 8.19
C LEU A 51 -6.49 9.06 8.38
N LYS A 52 -7.32 9.78 7.62
CA LYS A 52 -7.39 11.26 7.69
C LYS A 52 -7.95 11.76 9.03
N SER A 53 -8.80 10.98 9.69
CA SER A 53 -9.39 11.34 10.98
C SER A 53 -8.48 11.04 12.18
N GLY A 54 -7.31 10.40 11.96
CA GLY A 54 -6.41 10.00 13.04
C GLY A 54 -6.99 8.89 13.94
N LYS A 55 -8.07 8.24 13.51
CA LYS A 55 -8.70 7.16 14.25
C LYS A 55 -7.81 5.93 14.19
N LYS A 56 -7.47 5.38 15.35
CA LYS A 56 -6.76 4.09 15.43
C LYS A 56 -7.66 3.01 14.85
N THR A 57 -7.42 2.63 13.61
CA THR A 57 -8.14 1.55 12.95
C THR A 57 -7.54 0.23 13.45
N GLU A 58 -8.36 -0.69 13.93
CA GLU A 58 -7.90 -2.03 14.27
C GLU A 58 -7.55 -2.78 12.98
N LEU A 59 -6.37 -3.40 12.96
CA LEU A 59 -5.87 -4.08 11.77
C LEU A 59 -6.47 -5.46 11.69
N ASN A 60 -7.49 -5.62 10.86
CA ASN A 60 -8.05 -6.93 10.55
C ASN A 60 -7.30 -7.50 9.34
N TYR A 61 -6.42 -8.46 9.60
CA TYR A 61 -5.67 -9.15 8.56
C TYR A 61 -6.46 -10.35 8.05
N GLY A 62 -6.66 -10.41 6.73
CA GLY A 62 -7.13 -11.61 6.04
C GLY A 62 -6.03 -12.17 5.14
N ALA A 63 -5.92 -13.50 5.07
CA ALA A 63 -5.06 -14.14 4.07
C ALA A 63 -5.80 -14.15 2.73
N MET A 64 -5.19 -13.53 1.71
CA MET A 64 -5.79 -13.34 0.40
C MET A 64 -4.71 -13.20 -0.68
N ASP A 65 -5.08 -13.41 -1.93
CA ASP A 65 -4.20 -13.15 -3.07
C ASP A 65 -4.11 -11.64 -3.31
N ALA A 66 -2.90 -11.11 -3.47
CA ALA A 66 -2.68 -9.69 -3.73
C ALA A 66 -2.18 -9.46 -5.16
N TYR A 67 -2.92 -8.63 -5.91
CA TYR A 67 -2.63 -8.29 -7.30
C TYR A 67 -2.03 -6.89 -7.34
N PHE A 68 -0.84 -6.73 -7.90
CA PHE A 68 -0.12 -5.46 -7.94
C PHE A 68 0.13 -5.01 -9.36
N VAL A 69 -0.08 -3.72 -9.63
CA VAL A 69 0.27 -3.08 -10.91
C VAL A 69 1.14 -1.86 -10.65
N THR A 70 2.22 -1.73 -11.39
CA THR A 70 3.11 -0.56 -11.37
C THR A 70 2.92 0.22 -12.66
N LEU A 71 2.64 1.52 -12.52
CA LEU A 71 2.41 2.43 -13.65
C LEU A 71 3.68 3.24 -13.98
N ASP A 72 3.64 4.04 -15.03
CA ASP A 72 4.77 4.81 -15.57
C ASP A 72 5.22 5.98 -14.71
N ASP A 73 4.41 6.36 -13.72
CA ASP A 73 4.82 7.20 -12.58
C ASP A 73 5.70 6.44 -11.56
N ASN A 74 5.99 5.17 -11.83
CA ASN A 74 6.72 4.23 -10.98
C ASN A 74 6.04 3.99 -9.62
N ILE A 75 4.72 4.20 -9.55
CA ILE A 75 3.91 3.94 -8.37
C ILE A 75 3.24 2.57 -8.53
N THR A 76 3.36 1.75 -7.48
CA THR A 76 2.70 0.45 -7.40
C THR A 76 1.38 0.59 -6.65
N TYR A 77 0.32 0.13 -7.29
CA TYR A 77 -1.02 0.05 -6.72
C TYR A 77 -1.39 -1.42 -6.48
N MET A 78 -2.30 -1.64 -5.54
CA MET A 78 -2.97 -2.93 -5.39
C MET A 78 -4.28 -2.89 -6.17
N VAL A 79 -4.59 -3.94 -6.92
CA VAL A 79 -5.83 -4.02 -7.70
C VAL A 79 -6.93 -4.63 -6.84
N ASP A 80 -8.13 -4.04 -6.90
CA ASP A 80 -9.34 -4.52 -6.25
C ASP A 80 -9.66 -5.95 -6.71
N TRP A 81 -10.08 -6.82 -5.77
CA TRP A 81 -10.43 -8.22 -6.06
C TRP A 81 -11.62 -8.37 -6.99
N ASN A 82 -12.43 -7.33 -7.16
CA ASN A 82 -13.51 -7.34 -8.14
C ASN A 82 -13.00 -7.21 -9.59
N ASP A 83 -11.75 -6.78 -9.79
CA ASP A 83 -11.16 -6.47 -11.10
C ASP A 83 -10.06 -7.48 -11.50
N ILE A 84 -10.15 -8.71 -10.99
CA ILE A 84 -9.16 -9.76 -11.28
C ILE A 84 -9.11 -10.10 -12.78
N GLU A 85 -10.25 -10.05 -13.48
CA GLU A 85 -10.27 -10.32 -14.94
C GLU A 85 -9.57 -9.21 -15.71
N ASP A 86 -9.76 -7.95 -15.32
CA ASP A 86 -9.01 -6.82 -15.89
C ASP A 86 -7.52 -6.97 -15.60
N PHE A 87 -7.15 -7.34 -14.38
CA PHE A 87 -5.75 -7.62 -14.02
C PHE A 87 -5.13 -8.71 -14.90
N LYS A 88 -5.82 -9.84 -15.09
CA LYS A 88 -5.35 -10.95 -15.94
C LYS A 88 -5.17 -10.55 -17.40
N SER A 89 -5.90 -9.53 -17.86
CA SER A 89 -5.84 -9.02 -19.23
C SER A 89 -4.70 -8.02 -19.48
N LEU A 90 -4.03 -7.55 -18.41
CA LEU A 90 -3.00 -6.51 -18.50
C LEU A 90 -1.81 -6.91 -19.37
N LYS A 91 -1.29 -5.92 -20.09
CA LYS A 91 -0.06 -6.04 -20.88
C LYS A 91 0.87 -4.89 -20.56
N LYS A 92 2.19 -5.17 -20.50
CA LYS A 92 3.20 -4.12 -20.36
C LYS A 92 3.10 -3.14 -21.53
N GLY A 93 3.18 -1.85 -21.22
CA GLY A 93 3.02 -0.74 -22.16
C GLY A 93 1.57 -0.35 -22.48
N GLN A 94 0.56 -1.12 -22.02
CA GLN A 94 -0.85 -0.75 -22.17
C GLN A 94 -1.17 0.46 -21.28
N GLU A 95 -1.90 1.43 -21.83
CA GLU A 95 -2.50 2.50 -21.02
C GLU A 95 -3.81 2.01 -20.42
N VAL A 96 -3.97 2.18 -19.11
CA VAL A 96 -5.18 1.81 -18.36
C VAL A 96 -5.68 3.00 -17.56
N PRO A 97 -6.98 3.35 -17.66
CA PRO A 97 -7.60 4.23 -16.68
C PRO A 97 -7.77 3.47 -15.36
N TYR A 98 -7.70 4.21 -14.27
CA TYR A 98 -7.88 3.65 -12.93
C TYR A 98 -8.54 4.64 -11.99
N ARG A 99 -9.16 4.10 -10.94
CA ARG A 99 -9.77 4.86 -9.85
C ARG A 99 -9.55 4.16 -8.51
N SER A 100 -9.17 4.93 -7.49
CA SER A 100 -9.09 4.48 -6.10
C SER A 100 -10.48 4.07 -5.61
N ASN A 101 -10.57 2.91 -4.96
CA ASN A 101 -11.82 2.43 -4.35
C ASN A 101 -12.05 2.99 -2.92
N GLY A 102 -11.16 3.86 -2.44
CA GLY A 102 -11.22 4.48 -1.12
C GLY A 102 -10.55 3.66 0.00
N TYR A 103 -9.92 2.53 -0.34
CA TYR A 103 -9.15 1.71 0.60
C TYR A 103 -7.64 1.81 0.39
N PHE A 104 -6.93 1.60 1.49
CA PHE A 104 -5.51 1.33 1.53
C PHE A 104 -5.26 -0.08 2.04
N ALA A 105 -4.33 -0.79 1.43
CA ALA A 105 -3.93 -2.14 1.80
C ALA A 105 -2.54 -2.12 2.41
N ARG A 106 -2.39 -2.63 3.64
CA ARG A 106 -1.09 -2.83 4.29
C ARG A 106 -0.74 -4.31 4.31
N LEU A 107 0.41 -4.66 3.77
CA LEU A 107 0.92 -6.03 3.83
C LEU A 107 1.60 -6.30 5.17
N GLU A 108 1.25 -7.40 5.82
CA GLU A 108 1.86 -7.77 7.11
C GLU A 108 3.36 -8.06 6.98
N LYS A 109 3.78 -8.71 5.87
CA LYS A 109 5.15 -9.19 5.68
C LYS A 109 6.22 -8.10 5.73
N ASN A 110 5.90 -6.89 5.26
CA ASN A 110 6.87 -5.79 5.09
C ASN A 110 6.33 -4.43 5.53
N GLY A 111 5.09 -4.37 6.01
CA GLY A 111 4.44 -3.14 6.47
C GLY A 111 4.13 -2.12 5.37
N LYS A 112 4.42 -2.42 4.09
CA LYS A 112 4.16 -1.50 2.98
C LYS A 112 2.66 -1.29 2.80
N VAL A 113 2.29 -0.05 2.50
CA VAL A 113 0.93 0.38 2.23
C VAL A 113 0.78 0.64 0.74
N PHE A 114 -0.34 0.24 0.18
CA PHE A 114 -0.70 0.40 -1.23
C PHE A 114 -2.08 1.01 -1.33
N ARG A 115 -2.26 1.94 -2.26
CA ARG A 115 -3.60 2.39 -2.67
C ARG A 115 -4.27 1.28 -3.47
N VAL A 116 -5.51 0.97 -3.10
CA VAL A 116 -6.31 -0.03 -3.82
C VAL A 116 -7.07 0.67 -4.94
N ILE A 117 -6.89 0.19 -6.16
CA ILE A 117 -7.49 0.77 -7.36
C ILE A 117 -8.34 -0.25 -8.11
N ARG A 118 -9.32 0.28 -8.83
CA ARG A 118 -10.06 -0.40 -9.89
C ARG A 118 -9.49 -0.02 -11.23
N LEU A 119 -9.39 -1.00 -12.13
CA LEU A 119 -8.89 -0.84 -13.48
C LEU A 119 -10.07 -0.60 -14.43
N ASN A 120 -9.82 0.09 -15.54
CA ASN A 120 -10.82 0.36 -16.58
C ASN A 120 -12.06 1.15 -16.11
N GLU A 121 -12.04 1.75 -14.91
CA GLU A 121 -13.06 2.70 -14.44
C GLU A 121 -12.72 4.14 -14.86
N ILE A 122 -13.73 4.88 -15.35
CA ILE A 122 -13.65 6.30 -15.76
C ILE A 122 -14.44 7.17 -14.79
#